data_AF-A0A3C1KT23-F1
#
_entry.id   AF-A0A3C1KT23-F1
#
_cell.length_a   1.000
_cell.length_b   1.000
_cell.length_c   1.000
_cell.angle_alpha   90.00
_cell.angle_beta   90.00
_cell.angle_gamma   90.00
#
_symmetry.space_group_name_H-M   'P 1'
#
loop_
_entity.id
_entity.type
_entity.pdbx_description
1 polymer ?
#
loop_
_entity_poly.entity_id
_entity_poly.type
_entity_poly.pdbx_seq_one_letter_code
_entity_poly.pdbx_strand_id
1 'polypeptide(L)'
;DTGNMEVLMRYGSPEQQERWLRPLLAGEIRSSYAMTEPQVASSDATNVELRIEQEGDHWVLNGRKWFITSAMYERTQIFIVMGKSDPENPNRHL
;
A
#
# COMPACT_ATOMS: atom_id res chain seq x y z
N ASP A 1 -10.24 -6.76 -5.26
CA ASP A 1 -9.75 -7.18 -3.93
C ASP A 1 -8.86 -8.41 -3.93
N THR A 2 -9.06 -9.40 -4.81
CA THR A 2 -8.30 -10.68 -4.75
C THR A 2 -6.79 -10.51 -4.56
N GLY A 3 -6.13 -9.65 -5.35
CA GLY A 3 -4.70 -9.38 -5.18
C GLY A 3 -4.31 -8.82 -3.80
N ASN A 4 -5.11 -7.89 -3.25
CA ASN A 4 -4.85 -7.34 -1.91
C ASN A 4 -5.10 -8.37 -0.81
N MET A 5 -6.10 -9.24 -0.98
CA MET A 5 -6.36 -10.36 -0.07
C MET A 5 -5.17 -11.33 -0.07
N GLU A 6 -4.61 -11.66 -1.24
CA GLU A 6 -3.43 -12.52 -1.33
C GLU A 6 -2.20 -11.91 -0.63
N VAL A 7 -1.98 -10.60 -0.74
CA VAL A 7 -0.92 -9.89 0.00
C VAL A 7 -1.11 -10.04 1.50
N LEU A 8 -2.32 -9.78 2.02
CA LEU A 8 -2.62 -9.91 3.44
C LEU A 8 -2.53 -11.37 3.93
N MET A 9 -2.97 -12.34 3.12
CA MET A 9 -2.85 -13.77 3.44
C MET A 9 -1.40 -14.23 3.56
N ARG A 10 -0.52 -13.75 2.68
CA ARG A 10 0.89 -14.19 2.62
C ARG A 10 1.78 -13.46 3.60
N TYR A 11 1.57 -12.16 3.79
CA TYR A 11 2.52 -11.29 4.47
C TYR A 11 1.92 -10.53 5.66
N GLY A 12 0.59 -10.53 5.81
CA GLY A 12 -0.06 -9.86 6.92
C GLY A 12 0.16 -10.59 8.25
N SER A 13 0.38 -9.85 9.33
CA SER A 13 0.39 -10.43 10.68
C SER A 13 -0.98 -11.03 11.04
N PRO A 14 -1.07 -11.91 12.05
CA PRO A 14 -2.37 -12.44 12.51
C PRO A 14 -3.39 -11.33 12.81
N GLU A 15 -2.95 -10.22 13.41
CA GLU A 15 -3.78 -9.06 13.73
C GLU A 15 -4.25 -8.32 12.46
N GLN A 16 -3.38 -8.17 11.45
CA GLN A 16 -3.75 -7.57 10.16
C GLN A 16 -4.72 -8.48 9.39
N GLN A 17 -4.53 -9.79 9.42
CA GLN A 17 -5.44 -10.75 8.79
C GLN A 17 -6.81 -10.74 9.47
N GLU A 18 -6.85 -10.73 10.81
CA GLU A 18 -8.09 -10.58 11.57
C GLU A 18 -8.83 -9.29 11.20
N ARG A 19 -8.12 -8.15 11.25
CA ARG A 19 -8.73 -6.84 11.07
C ARG A 19 -9.16 -6.55 9.63
N TRP A 20 -8.40 -7.01 8.63
CA TRP A 20 -8.57 -6.59 7.25
C TRP A 20 -8.91 -7.72 6.29
N LEU A 21 -8.20 -8.85 6.37
CA LEU A 21 -8.43 -9.96 5.44
C LEU A 21 -9.79 -10.62 5.66
N ARG A 22 -10.19 -10.88 6.91
CA ARG A 22 -11.46 -11.55 7.19
C ARG A 22 -12.68 -10.75 6.70
N PRO A 23 -12.81 -9.42 6.96
CA PRO A 23 -13.89 -8.63 6.37
C PRO A 23 -13.82 -8.52 4.84
N LEU A 24 -12.61 -8.52 4.25
CA LEU A 24 -12.45 -8.55 2.79
C LEU A 24 -12.97 -9.87 2.19
N LEU A 25 -12.65 -11.02 2.81
CA LEU A 25 -13.13 -12.34 2.40
C LEU A 25 -14.66 -12.47 2.55
N ALA A 26 -15.23 -11.86 3.60
CA ALA A 26 -16.68 -11.77 3.79
C ALA A 26 -17.35 -10.77 2.81
N GLY A 27 -16.56 -9.99 2.06
CA GLY A 27 -17.05 -8.97 1.15
C GLY A 27 -17.73 -7.80 1.85
N GLU A 28 -17.44 -7.58 3.14
CA GLU A 28 -17.99 -6.51 3.99
C GLU A 28 -17.35 -5.16 3.71
N ILE A 29 -16.03 -5.17 3.46
CA ILE A 29 -15.24 -4.00 3.08
C ILE A 29 -14.58 -4.21 1.71
N ARG A 30 -14.00 -3.13 1.17
CA ARG A 30 -13.16 -3.11 -0.03
C ARG A 30 -11.79 -2.55 0.30
N SER A 31 -10.85 -2.79 -0.60
CA SER A 31 -9.49 -2.30 -0.50
C SER A 31 -9.05 -1.61 -1.80
N SER A 32 -8.09 -0.70 -1.67
CA SER A 32 -7.44 -0.04 -2.79
C SER A 32 -5.93 -0.26 -2.73
N TYR A 33 -5.29 -0.28 -3.90
CA TYR A 33 -3.83 -0.37 -4.02
C TYR A 33 -3.28 0.93 -4.58
N ALA A 34 -2.33 1.53 -3.91
CA ALA A 34 -1.76 2.83 -4.25
C ALA A 34 -0.26 2.69 -4.55
N MET A 35 0.06 2.54 -5.84
CA MET A 35 1.45 2.40 -6.33
C MET A 35 1.85 3.53 -7.28
N THR A 36 1.02 3.83 -8.28
CA THR A 36 1.38 4.76 -9.35
C THR A 36 1.48 6.20 -8.87
N GLU A 37 2.55 6.88 -9.25
CA GLU A 37 2.85 8.28 -8.93
C GLU A 37 2.81 9.14 -10.21
N PRO A 38 2.25 10.36 -10.16
CA PRO A 38 2.12 11.20 -11.35
C PRO A 38 3.44 11.77 -11.87
N GLN A 39 4.44 11.93 -10.99
CA GLN A 39 5.69 12.63 -11.32
C GLN A 39 6.81 11.72 -11.85
N VAL A 40 6.61 10.39 -11.84
CA VAL A 40 7.62 9.40 -12.27
C VAL A 40 7.01 8.27 -13.09
N ALA A 41 7.83 7.66 -13.96
CA ALA A 41 7.46 6.49 -14.74
C ALA A 41 7.32 5.24 -13.86
N SER A 42 6.13 5.06 -13.30
CA SER A 42 5.81 4.03 -12.28
C SER A 42 5.65 2.61 -12.83
N SER A 43 5.83 2.39 -14.13
CA SER A 43 5.90 1.04 -14.71
C SER A 43 7.14 0.29 -14.23
N ASP A 44 8.20 1.03 -13.91
CA ASP A 44 9.34 0.53 -13.14
C ASP A 44 9.13 0.95 -11.68
N ALA A 45 8.93 -0.05 -10.80
CA ALA A 45 8.66 0.18 -9.38
C ALA A 45 9.84 0.87 -8.66
N THR A 46 11.07 0.75 -9.18
CA THR A 46 12.25 1.38 -8.56
C THR A 46 12.23 2.90 -8.66
N ASN A 47 11.40 3.45 -9.55
CA ASN A 47 11.20 4.90 -9.70
C ASN A 47 10.24 5.51 -8.67
N VAL A 48 9.51 4.71 -7.88
CA VAL A 48 8.60 5.21 -6.82
C VAL A 48 9.36 6.14 -5.87
N GLU A 49 8.77 7.27 -5.47
CA GLU A 49 9.43 8.29 -4.62
C GLU A 49 8.70 8.60 -3.32
N LEU A 50 7.45 8.14 -3.12
CA LEU A 50 6.74 8.34 -1.85
C LEU A 50 7.61 7.86 -0.68
N ARG A 51 7.88 8.76 0.27
CA ARG A 51 8.73 8.49 1.44
C ARG A 51 7.91 7.86 2.54
N ILE A 52 8.48 6.83 3.17
CA ILE A 52 7.96 6.16 4.36
C ILE A 52 9.02 6.27 5.45
N GLU A 53 8.78 7.12 6.44
CA GLU A 53 9.75 7.43 7.49
C GLU A 53 9.16 7.11 8.86
N GLN A 54 9.97 6.59 9.78
CA GLN A 54 9.54 6.32 11.15
C GLN A 54 9.81 7.56 12.01
N GLU A 55 8.76 8.11 12.62
CA GLU A 55 8.85 9.22 13.56
C GLU A 55 8.40 8.72 14.94
N GLY A 56 9.34 8.27 15.76
CA GLY A 56 9.04 7.69 17.07
C GLY A 56 8.26 6.37 16.96
N ASP A 57 7.00 6.38 17.39
CA ASP A 57 6.11 5.20 17.44
C ASP A 57 5.17 5.07 16.22
N HIS A 58 5.24 6.01 15.28
CA HIS A 58 4.39 6.02 14.08
C HIS A 58 5.20 6.15 12.79
N TRP A 59 4.53 5.88 11.68
CA TRP A 59 5.08 6.00 10.33
C TRP A 59 4.45 7.19 9.62
N VAL A 60 5.28 8.04 9.02
CA VAL A 60 4.88 9.18 8.20
C VAL A 60 5.08 8.83 6.73
N LEU A 61 4.00 8.98 5.95
CA LEU A 61 3.99 8.74 4.52
C LEU A 61 3.80 10.08 3.80
N ASN A 62 4.75 10.47 2.95
CA ASN A 62 4.69 11.72 2.21
C ASN A 62 4.94 11.51 0.70
N GLY A 63 3.96 11.87 -0.13
CA GLY A 63 4.05 11.75 -1.58
C GLY A 63 2.72 11.91 -2.29
N ARG A 64 2.71 11.62 -3.60
CA ARG A 64 1.52 11.71 -4.46
C ARG A 64 1.24 10.36 -5.11
N LYS A 65 -0.02 9.95 -5.10
CA LYS A 65 -0.49 8.73 -5.77
C LYS A 65 -1.71 9.05 -6.64
N TRP A 66 -1.86 8.34 -7.75
CA TRP A 66 -3.02 8.47 -8.64
C TRP A 66 -3.39 7.14 -9.29
N PHE A 67 -4.49 7.12 -10.06
CA PHE A 67 -5.08 5.90 -10.62
C PHE A 67 -5.42 4.84 -9.56
N ILE A 68 -5.79 5.28 -8.36
CA ILE A 68 -6.17 4.40 -7.27
C ILE A 68 -7.63 3.98 -7.47
N THR A 69 -7.83 2.82 -8.10
CA THR A 69 -9.15 2.25 -8.32
C THR A 69 -9.91 2.08 -7.00
N SER A 70 -11.17 2.50 -6.99
CA SER A 70 -12.08 2.43 -5.83
C SER A 70 -11.67 3.25 -4.60
N ALA A 71 -10.70 4.17 -4.70
CA ALA A 71 -10.25 4.98 -3.57
C ALA A 71 -11.38 5.73 -2.84
N MET A 72 -12.35 6.24 -3.61
CA MET A 72 -13.49 7.00 -3.10
C MET A 72 -14.76 6.15 -2.92
N TYR A 73 -14.67 4.84 -3.09
CA TYR A 73 -15.82 3.97 -2.86
C TYR A 73 -16.10 3.86 -1.35
N GLU A 74 -17.36 4.02 -0.95
CA GLU A 74 -17.77 4.12 0.46
C GLU A 74 -17.32 2.94 1.33
N ARG A 75 -17.21 1.74 0.73
CA ARG A 75 -16.79 0.52 1.44
C ARG A 75 -15.29 0.31 1.43
N THR A 76 -14.51 1.16 0.77
CA THR A 76 -13.04 1.08 0.80
C THR A 76 -12.54 1.55 2.17
N GLN A 77 -12.08 0.61 2.98
CA GLN A 77 -11.67 0.87 4.37
C GLN A 77 -10.16 0.74 4.58
N ILE A 78 -9.42 0.22 3.60
CA ILE A 78 -7.96 0.07 3.66
C ILE A 78 -7.30 0.34 2.31
N PHE A 79 -6.15 1.00 2.38
CA PHE A 79 -5.25 1.20 1.26
C PHE A 79 -3.97 0.42 1.54
N ILE A 80 -3.52 -0.39 0.59
CA ILE A 80 -2.17 -0.92 0.57
C ILE A 80 -1.33 0.04 -0.27
N VAL A 81 -0.31 0.64 0.34
CA VAL A 81 0.49 1.71 -0.26
C VAL A 81 1.91 1.23 -0.50
N MET A 82 2.44 1.47 -1.69
CA MET A 82 3.85 1.24 -2.02
C MET A 82 4.64 2.55 -1.89
N GLY A 83 5.78 2.51 -1.21
CA GLY A 83 6.69 3.64 -1.05
C GLY A 83 8.11 3.17 -0.72
N LYS A 84 9.03 4.12 -0.59
CA LYS A 84 10.43 3.89 -0.23
C LYS A 84 10.64 4.16 1.26
N SER A 85 11.09 3.13 1.98
CA SER A 85 11.53 3.24 3.37
C SER A 85 13.02 3.57 3.52
N ASP A 86 13.82 3.31 2.48
CA ASP A 86 15.24 3.67 2.44
C ASP A 86 15.60 4.22 1.04
N PRO A 87 15.43 5.54 0.82
CA PRO A 87 15.70 6.17 -0.46
C PRO A 87 17.19 6.28 -0.78
N GLU A 88 18.08 6.11 0.21
CA GLU A 88 19.53 6.23 0.05
C GLU A 88 20.21 4.86 -0.13
N ASN A 89 19.44 3.76 -0.16
CA ASN A 89 19.98 2.43 -0.42
C ASN A 89 20.72 2.41 -1.77
N PRO A 90 22.03 2.09 -1.81
CA PRO A 90 22.80 2.08 -3.05
C PRO A 90 22.30 1.04 -4.06
N ASN A 91 21.59 0.00 -3.60
CA ASN A 91 20.93 -0.95 -4.46
C ASN A 91 19.44 -0.62 -4.59
N ARG A 92 19.06 -0.04 -5.73
CA ARG A 92 17.67 0.34 -6.05
C ARG A 92 16.67 -0.82 -6.16
N HIS A 93 17.14 -2.07 -6.17
CA HIS A 93 16.31 -3.28 -6.34
C HIS A 93 16.13 -4.07 -5.03
N LEU A 94 16.76 -3.64 -3.93
CA LEU A 94 16.70 -4.29 -2.62
C LEU A 94 16.05 -3.39 -1.58
#